data_AF-R9RLP1-F1
#
_entry.id   AF-R9RLP1-F1
#
_cell.length_a   1.000
_cell.length_b   1.000
_cell.length_c   1.000
_cell.angle_alpha   90.00
_cell.angle_beta   90.00
_cell.angle_gamma   90.00
#
_symmetry.space_group_name_H-M   'P 1'
#
loop_
_entity.id
_entity.type
_entity.pdbx_description
1 polymer ?
#
loop_
_entity_poly.entity_id
_entity_poly.type
_entity_poly.pdbx_seq_one_letter_code
_entity_poly.pdbx_strand_id
1 'polypeptide(L)'
;MTKLYTNETQAIFWNNNASAIQRMLDYDYVINRKTPSVAAIVAPTGDGKFQKFFWGSDEIMINLYKNTTEAKKAHPNADVLLNFASFRTAYDVTMEALQIGGFSSIMVTAEGIPERLARKMNQAARDKNVTVIGPATVGAIAPGGFKIANIGGTIENIIQS
;
A
#
# COMPACT_ATOMS: atom_id res chain seq x y z
N MET A 1 -0.41 -17.46 -14.95
CA MET A 1 -0.88 -16.44 -13.98
C MET A 1 -0.16 -15.14 -14.27
N THR A 2 -0.88 -14.03 -14.39
CA THR A 2 -0.29 -12.69 -14.48
C THR A 2 0.40 -12.36 -13.15
N LYS A 3 1.57 -11.72 -13.19
CA LYS A 3 2.30 -11.32 -11.96
C LYS A 3 1.46 -10.31 -11.18
N LEU A 4 1.30 -10.52 -9.87
CA LEU A 4 0.55 -9.60 -9.01
C LEU A 4 1.28 -8.26 -8.81
N TYR A 5 2.62 -8.32 -8.72
CA TYR A 5 3.47 -7.15 -8.55
C TYR A 5 4.65 -7.17 -9.53
N THR A 6 5.02 -5.99 -10.01
CA THR A 6 6.16 -5.75 -10.90
C THR A 6 6.97 -4.54 -10.41
N ASN A 7 8.08 -4.25 -11.07
CA ASN A 7 8.93 -3.09 -10.82
C ASN A 7 8.27 -1.76 -11.25
N GLU A 8 7.09 -1.81 -11.89
CA GLU A 8 6.25 -0.64 -12.21
C GLU A 8 5.07 -0.47 -11.26
N THR A 9 4.77 -1.46 -10.40
CA THR A 9 3.64 -1.40 -9.46
C THR A 9 3.69 -0.14 -8.60
N GLN A 10 2.59 0.60 -8.52
CA GLN A 10 2.45 1.75 -7.63
C GLN A 10 1.27 1.56 -6.69
N ALA A 11 1.45 2.03 -5.46
CA ALA A 11 0.51 1.86 -4.38
C ALA A 11 0.03 3.20 -3.80
N ILE A 12 -1.22 3.20 -3.37
CA ILE A 12 -1.75 4.19 -2.42
C ILE A 12 -1.56 3.61 -1.02
N PHE A 13 -0.94 4.38 -0.13
CA PHE A 13 -0.69 3.99 1.24
C PHE A 13 -1.71 4.65 2.16
N TRP A 14 -2.61 3.87 2.75
CA TRP A 14 -3.62 4.39 3.67
C TRP A 14 -3.07 4.39 5.10
N ASN A 15 -3.08 5.55 5.75
CA ASN A 15 -2.39 5.93 7.00
C ASN A 15 -0.93 6.40 6.78
N ASN A 16 -0.56 7.49 7.44
CA ASN A 16 0.76 8.10 7.29
C ASN A 16 1.81 7.41 8.20
N ASN A 17 2.22 6.20 7.83
CA ASN A 17 3.31 5.50 8.50
C ASN A 17 4.65 5.82 7.83
N ALA A 18 5.24 6.96 8.22
CA ALA A 18 6.47 7.48 7.62
C ALA A 18 7.60 6.45 7.53
N SER A 19 7.85 5.70 8.61
CA SER A 19 8.93 4.71 8.63
C SER A 19 8.67 3.52 7.69
N ALA A 20 7.42 3.04 7.59
CA ALA A 20 7.07 1.96 6.68
C ALA A 20 7.17 2.40 5.21
N ILE A 21 6.74 3.63 4.91
CA ILE A 21 6.83 4.20 3.57
C ILE A 21 8.30 4.40 3.18
N GLN A 22 9.12 4.98 4.06
CA GLN A 22 10.56 5.15 3.79
C GLN A 22 11.23 3.80 3.49
N ARG A 23 10.92 2.75 4.26
CA ARG A 23 11.47 1.41 4.01
C ARG A 23 11.10 0.85 2.64
N MET A 24 9.92 1.16 2.11
CA MET A 24 9.55 0.79 0.75
C MET A 24 10.40 1.54 -0.27
N LEU A 25 10.58 2.86 -0.08
CA LEU A 25 11.40 3.69 -0.97
C LEU A 25 12.88 3.28 -0.95
N ASP A 26 13.41 2.93 0.22
CA ASP A 26 14.79 2.42 0.35
C ASP A 26 14.96 1.13 -0.44
N TYR A 27 13.99 0.22 -0.34
CA TYR A 27 13.99 -1.01 -1.14
C TYR A 27 13.92 -0.69 -2.63
N ASP A 28 12.98 0.17 -3.04
CA ASP A 28 12.78 0.56 -4.43
C ASP A 28 14.06 1.14 -5.05
N TYR A 29 14.79 1.96 -4.27
CA TYR A 29 16.08 2.50 -4.67
C TYR A 29 17.13 1.41 -4.85
N VAL A 30 17.27 0.49 -3.87
CA VAL A 30 18.25 -0.61 -3.93
C VAL A 30 17.99 -1.54 -5.12
N ILE A 31 16.73 -1.77 -5.49
CA ILE A 31 16.38 -2.60 -6.66
C ILE A 31 16.35 -1.80 -7.98
N ASN A 32 16.85 -0.56 -7.99
CA ASN A 32 16.94 0.30 -9.18
C ASN A 32 15.59 0.54 -9.88
N ARG A 33 14.51 0.73 -9.12
CA ARG A 33 13.23 1.15 -9.71
C ARG A 33 13.37 2.55 -10.32
N LYS A 34 12.61 2.81 -11.38
CA LYS A 34 12.57 4.13 -12.02
C LYS A 34 11.62 5.10 -11.31
N THR A 35 10.64 4.57 -10.59
CA THR A 35 9.60 5.34 -9.91
C THR A 35 9.35 4.80 -8.50
N PRO A 36 9.05 5.69 -7.54
CA PRO A 36 8.59 5.29 -6.21
C PRO A 36 7.39 4.35 -6.28
N SER A 37 7.44 3.28 -5.49
CA SER A 37 6.34 2.34 -5.38
C SER A 37 5.17 2.90 -4.57
N VAL A 38 5.37 3.94 -3.76
CA VAL A 38 4.30 4.69 -3.09
C VAL A 38 4.01 5.96 -3.89
N ALA A 39 2.84 6.01 -4.52
CA ALA A 39 2.42 7.16 -5.33
C ALA A 39 1.69 8.24 -4.52
N ALA A 40 0.98 7.84 -3.47
CA ALA A 40 0.15 8.71 -2.66
C ALA A 40 -0.05 8.17 -1.25
N ILE A 41 -0.31 9.07 -0.30
CA ILE A 41 -0.66 8.73 1.08
C ILE A 41 -2.07 9.23 1.35
N VAL A 42 -2.92 8.39 1.94
CA VAL A 42 -4.24 8.80 2.45
C VAL A 42 -4.14 8.93 3.96
N ALA A 43 -4.32 10.14 4.47
CA ALA A 43 -4.26 10.44 5.90
C ALA A 43 -5.47 11.33 6.27
N PRO A 44 -6.63 10.75 6.59
CA PRO A 44 -7.88 11.50 6.76
C PRO A 44 -7.80 12.61 7.81
N THR A 45 -7.01 12.40 8.86
CA THR A 45 -6.83 13.36 9.97
C THR A 45 -5.58 14.24 9.82
N GLY A 46 -4.76 14.05 8.79
CA GLY A 46 -3.51 14.79 8.61
C GLY A 46 -3.71 16.09 7.85
N ASP A 47 -3.07 17.18 8.25
CA ASP A 47 -3.28 18.52 7.65
C ASP A 47 -2.23 18.92 6.60
N GLY A 48 -1.21 18.08 6.41
CA GLY A 48 -0.19 18.28 5.38
C GLY A 48 -0.72 18.01 3.98
N LYS A 49 -0.18 18.72 2.98
CA LYS A 49 -0.43 18.46 1.54
C LYS A 49 0.51 17.41 0.96
N PHE A 50 1.68 17.26 1.55
CA PHE A 50 2.71 16.32 1.15
C PHE A 50 3.59 15.96 2.34
N GLN A 51 4.30 14.84 2.24
CA GLN A 51 5.32 14.43 3.18
C GLN A 51 6.63 14.19 2.44
N LYS A 52 7.73 14.62 3.07
CA LYS A 52 9.08 14.43 2.58
C LYS A 52 9.60 13.04 2.92
N PHE A 53 10.30 12.45 1.96
CA PHE A 53 11.01 11.18 2.08
C PHE A 53 12.35 11.26 1.35
N PHE A 54 13.19 10.27 1.54
CA PHE A 54 14.44 10.13 0.80
C PHE A 54 14.32 9.08 -0.31
N TRP A 55 14.98 9.35 -1.43
CA TRP A 55 15.21 8.44 -2.53
C TRP A 55 16.71 8.37 -2.80
N GLY A 56 17.39 7.42 -2.15
CA GLY A 56 18.84 7.48 -2.05
C GLY A 56 19.25 8.71 -1.25
N SER A 57 20.08 9.58 -1.84
CA SER A 57 20.49 10.86 -1.23
C SER A 57 19.52 12.01 -1.48
N ASP A 58 18.54 11.86 -2.37
CA ASP A 58 17.68 12.95 -2.81
C ASP A 58 16.40 13.03 -1.98
N GLU A 59 15.90 14.23 -1.71
CA GLU A 59 14.58 14.43 -1.11
C GLU A 59 13.49 14.36 -2.18
N ILE A 60 12.45 13.56 -1.91
CA ILE A 60 11.22 13.51 -2.70
C ILE A 60 10.00 13.84 -1.84
N MET A 61 8.92 14.28 -2.48
CA MET A 61 7.65 14.58 -1.83
C MET A 61 6.57 13.63 -2.33
N ILE A 62 5.82 13.02 -1.40
CA ILE A 62 4.64 12.22 -1.71
C ILE A 62 3.39 12.97 -1.22
N ASN A 63 2.40 13.12 -2.10
CA ASN A 63 1.17 13.86 -1.80
C ASN A 63 0.32 13.15 -0.74
N LEU A 64 -0.27 13.95 0.15
CA LEU A 64 -1.26 13.51 1.13
C LEU A 64 -2.66 13.88 0.66
N TYR A 65 -3.58 12.94 0.83
CA TYR A 65 -4.99 13.09 0.52
C TYR A 65 -5.84 12.77 1.76
N LYS A 66 -7.00 13.40 1.87
CA LYS A 66 -7.93 13.17 2.98
C LYS A 66 -8.75 11.89 2.79
N ASN A 67 -8.91 11.42 1.54
CA ASN A 67 -9.68 10.22 1.23
C ASN A 67 -9.08 9.43 0.05
N THR A 68 -9.47 8.16 -0.06
CA THR A 68 -8.96 7.22 -1.08
C THR A 68 -9.45 7.61 -2.48
N THR A 69 -10.63 8.19 -2.60
CA THR A 69 -11.22 8.60 -3.88
C THR A 69 -10.38 9.66 -4.59
N GLU A 70 -9.99 10.72 -3.87
CA GLU A 70 -9.12 11.78 -4.39
C GLU A 70 -7.74 11.26 -4.78
N ALA A 71 -7.13 10.45 -3.90
CA ALA A 71 -5.84 9.82 -4.17
C ALA A 71 -5.90 8.96 -5.43
N LYS A 72 -6.93 8.13 -5.59
CA LYS A 72 -7.08 7.25 -6.75
C LYS A 72 -7.36 8.03 -8.03
N LYS A 73 -8.13 9.11 -7.96
CA LYS A 73 -8.38 10.00 -9.10
C LYS A 73 -7.10 10.70 -9.58
N ALA A 74 -6.27 11.17 -8.65
CA ALA A 74 -5.01 11.84 -8.96
C ALA A 74 -3.90 10.87 -9.41
N HIS A 75 -3.96 9.61 -8.95
CA HIS A 75 -2.97 8.57 -9.25
C HIS A 75 -3.65 7.33 -9.88
N PRO A 76 -4.17 7.43 -11.12
CA PRO A 76 -4.92 6.34 -11.74
C PRO A 76 -4.10 5.07 -11.93
N ASN A 77 -2.78 5.22 -12.15
CA ASN A 77 -1.83 4.10 -12.32
C ASN A 77 -1.56 3.30 -11.03
N ALA A 78 -1.89 3.85 -9.85
CA ALA A 78 -1.66 3.16 -8.58
C ALA A 78 -2.77 2.13 -8.34
N ASP A 79 -2.51 0.88 -8.71
CA ASP A 79 -3.46 -0.23 -8.70
C ASP A 79 -3.38 -1.09 -7.43
N VAL A 80 -2.52 -0.73 -6.48
CA VAL A 80 -2.40 -1.39 -5.18
C VAL A 80 -2.86 -0.46 -4.06
N LEU A 81 -3.60 -0.97 -3.09
CA LEU A 81 -3.88 -0.28 -1.84
C LEU A 81 -3.20 -0.99 -0.67
N LEU A 82 -2.41 -0.25 0.10
CA LEU A 82 -1.82 -0.72 1.36
C LEU A 82 -2.61 -0.14 2.53
N ASN A 83 -3.48 -0.96 3.13
CA ASN A 83 -4.38 -0.55 4.18
C ASN A 83 -3.75 -0.73 5.57
N PHE A 84 -3.21 0.37 6.11
CA PHE A 84 -2.67 0.49 7.47
C PHE A 84 -3.67 1.15 8.44
N ALA A 85 -4.97 1.05 8.14
CA ALA A 85 -6.01 1.45 9.08
C ALA A 85 -6.07 0.53 10.31
N SER A 86 -6.62 1.04 11.41
CA SER A 86 -6.88 0.21 12.59
C SER A 86 -7.93 -0.86 12.30
N PHE A 87 -8.01 -1.90 13.13
CA PHE A 87 -9.03 -2.97 13.00
C PHE A 87 -10.48 -2.46 12.97
N ARG A 88 -10.73 -1.27 13.56
CA ARG A 88 -12.05 -0.63 13.58
C ARG A 88 -12.43 -0.01 12.24
N THR A 89 -11.46 0.30 11.39
CA THR A 89 -11.63 1.12 10.18
C THR A 89 -11.21 0.37 8.92
N ALA A 90 -10.32 -0.63 9.04
CA ALA A 90 -9.75 -1.36 7.90
C ALA A 90 -10.80 -2.06 7.03
N TYR A 91 -11.89 -2.56 7.62
CA TYR A 91 -13.00 -3.13 6.86
C TYR A 91 -13.64 -2.08 5.93
N ASP A 92 -14.06 -0.94 6.48
CA ASP A 92 -14.74 0.11 5.72
C ASP A 92 -13.86 0.68 4.61
N VAL A 93 -12.58 0.92 4.91
CA VAL A 93 -11.58 1.38 3.93
C VAL A 93 -11.44 0.39 2.77
N THR A 94 -11.42 -0.91 3.07
CA THR A 94 -11.32 -1.94 2.02
C THR A 94 -12.58 -1.99 1.18
N MET A 95 -13.77 -1.92 1.80
CA MET A 95 -15.05 -1.92 1.09
C MET A 95 -15.22 -0.68 0.21
N GLU A 96 -14.80 0.50 0.69
CA GLU A 96 -14.78 1.75 -0.10
C GLU A 96 -13.84 1.61 -1.31
N ALA A 97 -12.62 1.10 -1.11
CA ALA A 97 -11.66 0.89 -2.19
C ALA A 97 -12.18 -0.08 -3.26
N LEU A 98 -12.86 -1.16 -2.84
CA LEU A 98 -13.54 -2.08 -3.74
C LEU A 98 -14.65 -1.38 -4.54
N GLN A 99 -15.40 -0.46 -3.92
CA GLN A 99 -16.43 0.33 -4.61
C GLN A 99 -15.83 1.31 -5.62
N ILE A 100 -14.78 2.05 -5.24
CA ILE A 100 -14.03 2.96 -6.13
C ILE A 100 -13.50 2.21 -7.35
N GLY A 101 -12.97 1.00 -7.15
CA GLY A 101 -12.42 0.16 -8.21
C GLY A 101 -11.05 0.63 -8.71
N GLY A 102 -10.55 -0.03 -9.77
CA GLY A 102 -9.23 0.25 -10.33
C GLY A 102 -8.05 -0.26 -9.48
N PHE A 103 -8.31 -1.13 -8.51
CA PHE A 103 -7.28 -1.84 -7.75
C PHE A 103 -7.18 -3.29 -8.21
N SER A 104 -5.97 -3.79 -8.40
CA SER A 104 -5.67 -5.20 -8.64
C SER A 104 -5.49 -5.97 -7.33
N SER A 105 -4.98 -5.30 -6.30
CA SER A 105 -4.82 -5.87 -4.96
C SER A 105 -4.97 -4.87 -3.82
N ILE A 106 -5.41 -5.39 -2.67
CA ILE A 106 -5.54 -4.65 -1.41
C ILE A 106 -4.89 -5.47 -0.30
N MET A 107 -3.91 -4.90 0.37
CA MET A 107 -3.29 -5.51 1.54
C MET A 107 -3.88 -4.92 2.81
N VAL A 108 -4.23 -5.76 3.78
CA VAL A 108 -4.85 -5.36 5.05
C VAL A 108 -3.99 -5.81 6.22
N THR A 109 -3.32 -4.87 6.88
CA THR A 109 -2.44 -5.17 8.03
C THR A 109 -3.19 -5.51 9.30
N ALA A 110 -4.34 -4.88 9.52
CA ALA A 110 -5.00 -4.88 10.81
C ALA A 110 -5.33 -6.29 11.29
N GLU A 111 -4.86 -6.62 12.49
CA GLU A 111 -5.27 -7.80 13.24
C GLU A 111 -6.59 -7.52 13.99
N GLY A 112 -7.36 -8.56 14.32
CA GLY A 112 -8.57 -8.42 15.14
C GLY A 112 -9.82 -7.95 14.39
N ILE A 113 -9.81 -7.93 13.05
CA ILE A 113 -11.04 -7.76 12.27
C ILE A 113 -11.95 -8.97 12.50
N PRO A 114 -13.21 -8.80 12.95
CA PRO A 114 -14.13 -9.91 13.14
C PRO A 114 -14.28 -10.77 11.88
N GLU A 115 -14.21 -12.10 12.02
CA GLU A 115 -14.25 -13.03 10.89
C GLU A 115 -15.48 -12.86 9.99
N ARG A 116 -16.63 -12.49 10.57
CA ARG A 116 -17.84 -12.17 9.80
C ARG A 116 -17.61 -11.03 8.80
N LEU A 117 -16.85 -10.00 9.19
CA LEU A 117 -16.49 -8.90 8.31
C LEU A 117 -15.43 -9.33 7.30
N ALA A 118 -14.42 -10.09 7.72
CA ALA A 118 -13.40 -10.63 6.81
C ALA A 118 -14.00 -11.50 5.71
N ARG A 119 -15.01 -12.34 6.01
CA ARG A 119 -15.75 -13.13 5.01
C ARG A 119 -16.47 -12.26 4.00
N LYS A 120 -17.19 -11.22 4.46
CA LYS A 120 -17.87 -10.27 3.56
C LYS A 120 -16.88 -9.53 2.65
N MET A 121 -15.77 -9.08 3.22
CA MET A 121 -14.70 -8.39 2.51
C MET A 121 -14.09 -9.29 1.43
N ASN A 122 -13.77 -10.55 1.76
CA ASN A 122 -13.21 -11.51 0.81
C ASN A 122 -14.20 -11.84 -0.32
N GLN A 123 -15.49 -12.02 -0.02
CA GLN A 123 -16.50 -12.25 -1.07
C GLN A 123 -16.61 -11.05 -2.01
N ALA A 124 -16.74 -9.83 -1.47
CA ALA A 124 -16.83 -8.62 -2.29
C ALA A 124 -15.58 -8.39 -3.16
N ALA A 125 -14.40 -8.74 -2.65
CA ALA A 125 -13.16 -8.68 -3.42
C ALA A 125 -13.14 -9.68 -4.58
N ARG A 126 -13.58 -10.92 -4.35
CA ARG A 126 -13.71 -11.96 -5.39
C ARG A 126 -14.68 -11.55 -6.48
N ASP A 127 -15.84 -11.01 -6.11
CA ASP A 127 -16.86 -10.54 -7.06
C ASP A 127 -16.33 -9.43 -7.98
N LYS A 128 -15.31 -8.69 -7.53
CA LYS A 128 -14.64 -7.61 -8.26
C LYS A 128 -13.30 -8.00 -8.86
N ASN A 129 -12.91 -9.27 -8.76
CA ASN A 129 -11.60 -9.77 -9.20
C ASN A 129 -10.40 -9.01 -8.61
N VAL A 130 -10.49 -8.64 -7.33
CA VAL A 130 -9.42 -7.97 -6.57
C VAL A 130 -8.79 -8.96 -5.60
N THR A 131 -7.47 -9.03 -5.57
CA THR A 131 -6.74 -9.89 -4.63
C THR A 131 -6.62 -9.20 -3.27
N VAL A 132 -7.20 -9.76 -2.21
CA VAL A 132 -6.99 -9.29 -0.84
C VAL A 132 -5.90 -10.13 -0.16
N ILE A 133 -4.85 -9.46 0.35
CA ILE A 133 -3.78 -10.08 1.13
C ILE A 133 -3.95 -9.67 2.59
N GLY A 134 -4.34 -10.62 3.43
CA GLY A 134 -4.69 -10.41 4.84
C GLY A 134 -6.15 -10.76 5.14
N PRO A 135 -6.74 -10.26 6.25
CA PRO A 135 -6.16 -9.37 7.26
C PRO A 135 -5.00 -9.99 8.06
N ALA A 136 -4.49 -9.26 9.07
CA ALA A 136 -3.45 -9.74 9.99
C ALA A 136 -2.18 -10.26 9.28
N THR A 137 -1.66 -9.49 8.32
CA THR A 137 -0.45 -9.84 7.58
C THR A 137 0.55 -8.70 7.57
N VAL A 138 1.84 -9.04 7.56
CA VAL A 138 2.93 -8.10 7.29
C VAL A 138 2.97 -7.67 5.81
N GLY A 139 2.40 -8.48 4.91
CA GLY A 139 2.28 -8.20 3.48
C GLY A 139 2.92 -9.26 2.60
N ALA A 140 3.55 -8.83 1.51
CA ALA A 140 4.21 -9.67 0.52
C ALA A 140 5.43 -8.94 -0.07
N ILE A 141 6.42 -9.71 -0.52
CA ILE A 141 7.59 -9.21 -1.25
C ILE A 141 7.70 -9.95 -2.58
N ALA A 142 7.86 -9.19 -3.65
CA ALA A 142 8.27 -9.65 -4.97
C ALA A 142 9.69 -9.10 -5.21
N PRO A 143 10.74 -9.92 -5.03
CA PRO A 143 12.14 -9.50 -5.24
C PRO A 143 12.35 -8.85 -6.60
N GLY A 144 13.02 -7.70 -6.63
CA GLY A 144 13.22 -6.89 -7.84
C GLY A 144 11.96 -6.18 -8.38
N GLY A 145 10.80 -6.39 -7.76
CA GLY A 145 9.53 -5.79 -8.15
C GLY A 145 9.03 -4.80 -7.10
N PHE A 146 8.46 -5.29 -6.01
CA PHE A 146 7.71 -4.49 -5.04
C PHE A 146 7.77 -5.17 -3.68
N LYS A 147 7.84 -4.39 -2.59
CA LYS A 147 7.65 -4.91 -1.24
C LYS A 147 6.58 -4.12 -0.52
N ILE A 148 5.83 -4.80 0.34
CA ILE A 148 4.82 -4.15 1.17
C ILE A 148 5.42 -3.73 2.51
N ALA A 149 5.59 -2.42 2.68
CA ALA A 149 5.90 -1.79 3.96
C ALA A 149 7.11 -2.41 4.68
N ASN A 150 6.86 -3.03 5.85
CA ASN A 150 7.90 -3.54 6.74
C ASN A 150 8.38 -4.96 6.37
N ILE A 151 7.80 -5.61 5.36
CA ILE A 151 8.21 -6.97 5.00
C ILE A 151 9.68 -7.02 4.56
N GLY A 152 10.38 -8.08 4.94
CA GLY A 152 11.82 -8.22 4.70
C GLY A 152 12.69 -7.37 5.63
N GLY A 153 12.10 -6.64 6.58
CA GLY A 153 12.83 -5.95 7.64
C GLY A 153 13.62 -4.73 7.16
N THR A 154 14.80 -4.54 7.76
CA THR A 154 15.70 -3.44 7.46
C THR A 154 16.41 -3.63 6.13
N ILE A 155 17.06 -2.58 5.62
CA ILE A 155 17.75 -2.63 4.34
C ILE A 155 18.96 -3.59 4.39
N GLU A 156 19.60 -3.76 5.54
CA GLU A 156 20.70 -4.71 5.73
C GLU A 156 20.22 -6.14 5.49
N ASN A 157 19.04 -6.49 6.02
CA ASN A 157 18.46 -7.81 5.79
C ASN A 157 18.09 -8.02 4.32
N ILE A 158 17.57 -6.99 3.66
CA ILE A 158 17.29 -7.01 2.21
C ILE A 158 18.57 -7.26 1.40
N ILE A 159 19.68 -6.59 1.73
CA ILE A 159 20.95 -6.69 0.99
C ILE A 159 21.61 -8.07 1.17
N GLN A 160 21.41 -8.71 2.33
CA GLN A 160 21.94 -10.04 2.62
C GLN A 160 21.15 -11.19 1.98
N SER A 161 19.94 -10.91 1.45
CA SER A 161 19.01 -11.91 0.93
C SER A 161 19.37 -12.43 -0.46
#